data_AF-A0A7S2XNP4-F1
#
_entry.id   AF-A0A7S2XNP4-F1
#
_cell.length_a   1.000
_cell.length_b   1.000
_cell.length_c   1.000
_cell.angle_alpha   90.00
_cell.angle_beta   90.00
_cell.angle_gamma   90.00
#
_symmetry.space_group_name_H-M   'P 1'
#
loop_
_entity.id
_entity.type
_entity.pdbx_description
1 polymer ?
#
loop_
_entity_poly.entity_id
_entity_poly.type
_entity_poly.pdbx_seq_one_letter_code
_entity_poly.pdbx_strand_id
1 'polypeptide(L)'
;MSPHDAATGTTLKKTEELECFRQYCRIFYESSLLGRQNSQDQLDVELAKAVLEAYEWRLLLNEELSKKWTPEQREAMDQCGLVSNDKRGITDVGAYVAVQNEERARAHRSQMWRRTESLQTTLQTFHSKNIHSATFSDAIRHIRQFCQSRAADKHQVGSHSLLAGLISLLNQQLQQLSSQKMVQWTFDGCVLTEQDRVKNDNYMFEALELLHCLLIPKNNDCRRNEGHSLLNNTEEEKSAKDAGAEASITLVTLTWELNPHWSNTALTKFLKELPRLSDLHARPTGTFQIVSVSQGRSNMDGGDDDESSLNDVSCMECMLTRSTCIIQ
;
A
#
# COMPACT_ATOMS: atom_id res chain seq x y z
N MET A 1 -41.31 -40.45 4.05
CA MET A 1 -40.18 -39.62 3.58
C MET A 1 -38.91 -40.25 4.12
N SER A 2 -37.97 -40.59 3.24
CA SER A 2 -36.74 -41.27 3.65
C SER A 2 -35.82 -40.27 4.36
N PRO A 3 -35.19 -40.62 5.50
CA PRO A 3 -34.26 -39.72 6.21
C PRO A 3 -33.07 -39.29 5.35
N HIS A 4 -32.76 -40.02 4.29
CA HIS A 4 -31.76 -39.64 3.30
C HIS A 4 -32.12 -38.39 2.49
N ASP A 5 -33.40 -38.17 2.17
CA ASP A 5 -33.84 -37.03 1.34
C ASP A 5 -33.81 -35.70 2.12
N ALA A 6 -33.97 -35.76 3.44
CA ALA A 6 -33.95 -34.58 4.31
C ALA A 6 -32.52 -34.04 4.53
N ALA A 7 -31.54 -34.93 4.63
CA ALA A 7 -30.13 -34.57 4.84
C ALA A 7 -29.52 -33.90 3.59
N THR A 8 -29.86 -34.36 2.39
CA THR A 8 -29.45 -33.71 1.12
C THR A 8 -30.06 -32.31 0.98
N GLY A 9 -31.34 -32.14 1.31
CA GLY A 9 -32.01 -30.84 1.24
C GLY A 9 -31.41 -29.78 2.17
N THR A 10 -30.98 -30.18 3.37
CA THR A 10 -30.37 -29.27 4.36
C THR A 10 -28.96 -28.86 3.94
N THR A 11 -28.21 -29.76 3.31
CA THR A 11 -26.85 -29.50 2.82
C THR A 11 -26.86 -28.56 1.61
N LEU A 12 -27.83 -28.75 0.70
CA LEU A 12 -28.00 -27.89 -0.48
C LEU A 12 -28.33 -26.45 -0.07
N LYS A 13 -29.32 -26.27 0.81
CA LYS A 13 -29.73 -24.95 1.31
C LYS A 13 -28.59 -24.20 1.99
N LYS A 14 -27.81 -24.89 2.83
CA LYS A 14 -26.64 -24.30 3.50
C LYS A 14 -25.54 -23.87 2.53
N THR A 15 -25.41 -24.55 1.40
CA THR A 15 -24.46 -24.19 0.34
C THR A 15 -24.92 -22.91 -0.39
N GLU A 16 -26.21 -22.80 -0.68
CA GLU A 16 -26.82 -21.60 -1.28
C GLU A 16 -26.72 -20.38 -0.35
N GLU A 17 -26.96 -20.56 0.96
CA GLU A 17 -26.81 -19.51 1.97
C GLU A 17 -25.37 -18.97 2.05
N LEU A 18 -24.38 -19.87 2.06
CA LEU A 18 -22.96 -19.50 2.06
C LEU A 18 -22.53 -18.80 0.77
N GLU A 19 -23.10 -19.17 -0.37
CA GLU A 19 -22.79 -18.50 -1.64
C GLU A 19 -23.39 -17.09 -1.72
N CYS A 20 -24.62 -16.90 -1.21
CA CYS A 20 -25.18 -15.56 -1.04
C CYS A 20 -24.31 -14.71 -0.12
N PHE A 21 -23.89 -15.26 1.03
CA PHE A 21 -23.00 -14.56 1.96
C PHE A 21 -21.66 -14.20 1.33
N ARG A 22 -21.08 -15.11 0.53
CA ARG A 22 -19.85 -14.89 -0.24
C ARG A 22 -20.00 -13.71 -1.21
N GLN A 23 -21.12 -13.63 -1.92
CA GLN A 23 -21.40 -12.54 -2.84
C GLN A 23 -21.42 -11.18 -2.12
N TYR A 24 -22.10 -11.08 -0.97
CA TYR A 24 -22.12 -9.84 -0.20
C TYR A 24 -20.74 -9.50 0.40
N CYS A 25 -19.96 -10.49 0.86
CA CYS A 25 -18.58 -10.27 1.28
C CYS A 25 -17.74 -9.67 0.13
N ARG A 26 -17.86 -10.21 -1.08
CA ARG A 26 -17.16 -9.70 -2.26
C ARG A 26 -17.53 -8.25 -2.54
N ILE A 27 -18.82 -7.93 -2.63
CA ILE A 27 -19.31 -6.57 -2.88
C ILE A 27 -18.78 -5.60 -1.82
N PHE A 28 -18.87 -5.97 -0.54
CA PHE A 28 -18.40 -5.14 0.57
C PHE A 28 -16.89 -4.88 0.50
N TYR A 29 -16.07 -5.91 0.33
CA TYR A 29 -14.61 -5.75 0.36
C TYR A 29 -14.07 -5.06 -0.89
N GLU A 30 -14.62 -5.34 -2.07
CA GLU A 30 -14.21 -4.66 -3.31
C GLU A 30 -14.59 -3.17 -3.27
N SER A 31 -15.81 -2.84 -2.84
CA SER A 31 -16.25 -1.44 -2.74
C SER A 31 -15.50 -0.65 -1.67
N SER A 32 -15.18 -1.27 -0.53
CA SER A 32 -14.43 -0.63 0.57
C SER A 32 -13.00 -0.26 0.18
N LEU A 33 -12.42 -1.00 -0.79
CA LEU A 33 -11.06 -0.77 -1.27
C LEU A 33 -11.00 0.18 -2.48
N LEU A 34 -12.04 0.22 -3.33
CA LEU A 34 -12.04 0.99 -4.58
C LEU A 34 -12.51 2.44 -4.46
N GLY A 35 -13.25 2.80 -3.40
CA GLY A 35 -13.63 4.20 -3.12
C GLY A 35 -14.51 4.90 -4.18
N ARG A 36 -14.85 4.25 -5.30
CA ARG A 36 -15.80 4.73 -6.31
C ARG A 36 -17.12 3.96 -6.18
N GLN A 37 -18.23 4.69 -6.15
CA GLN A 37 -19.57 4.11 -6.19
C GLN A 37 -20.33 4.77 -7.33
N ASN A 38 -20.85 3.96 -8.27
CA ASN A 38 -21.97 4.41 -9.10
C ASN A 38 -23.26 4.28 -8.28
N SER A 39 -24.31 5.00 -8.67
CA SER A 39 -25.58 5.01 -7.95
C SER A 39 -26.26 3.64 -7.86
N GLN A 40 -26.07 2.76 -8.85
CA GLN A 40 -26.58 1.39 -8.82
C GLN A 40 -25.78 0.50 -7.85
N ASP A 41 -24.46 0.71 -7.77
CA ASP A 41 -23.57 -0.02 -6.85
C ASP A 41 -23.86 0.34 -5.39
N GLN A 42 -24.53 1.48 -5.13
CA GLN A 42 -24.72 1.98 -3.79
C GLN A 42 -25.73 1.16 -2.98
N LEU A 43 -26.83 0.70 -3.60
CA LEU A 43 -27.78 -0.19 -2.93
C LEU A 43 -27.14 -1.54 -2.60
N ASP A 44 -26.42 -2.14 -3.55
CA ASP A 44 -25.75 -3.42 -3.33
C ASP A 44 -24.70 -3.32 -2.21
N VAL A 45 -23.98 -2.20 -2.13
CA VAL A 45 -23.03 -1.95 -1.04
C VAL A 45 -23.72 -1.74 0.30
N GLU A 46 -24.87 -1.05 0.33
CA GLU A 46 -25.67 -0.90 1.56
C GLU A 46 -26.24 -2.24 2.05
N LEU A 47 -26.70 -3.09 1.13
CA LEU A 47 -27.13 -4.46 1.45
C LEU A 47 -25.96 -5.30 1.96
N ALA A 48 -24.81 -5.24 1.29
CA ALA A 48 -23.61 -5.95 1.72
C ALA A 48 -23.15 -5.53 3.12
N LYS A 49 -23.16 -4.22 3.42
CA LYS A 49 -22.89 -3.69 4.76
C LYS A 49 -23.86 -4.27 5.80
N ALA A 50 -25.15 -4.24 5.52
CA ALA A 50 -26.17 -4.76 6.43
C ALA A 50 -25.99 -6.27 6.70
N VAL A 51 -25.64 -7.06 5.67
CA VAL A 51 -25.35 -8.49 5.81
C VAL A 51 -24.12 -8.74 6.69
N LEU A 52 -23.02 -8.01 6.48
CA LEU A 52 -21.83 -8.16 7.33
C LEU A 52 -22.08 -7.70 8.76
N GLU A 53 -22.81 -6.60 8.96
CA GLU A 53 -23.22 -6.17 10.30
C GLU A 53 -24.03 -7.26 10.99
N ALA A 54 -25.05 -7.81 10.33
CA ALA A 54 -25.88 -8.89 10.88
C ALA A 54 -25.10 -10.15 11.22
N TYR A 55 -24.10 -10.48 10.39
CA TYR A 55 -23.15 -11.56 10.69
C TYR A 55 -22.35 -11.26 11.98
N GLU A 56 -21.78 -10.07 12.13
CA GLU A 56 -21.09 -9.64 13.36
C GLU A 56 -22.02 -9.66 14.58
N TRP A 57 -23.26 -9.20 14.43
CA TRP A 57 -24.28 -9.26 15.49
C TRP A 57 -24.57 -10.68 15.94
N ARG A 58 -24.68 -11.62 14.99
CA ARG A 58 -24.85 -13.05 15.29
C ARG A 58 -23.65 -13.64 16.00
N LEU A 59 -22.42 -13.23 15.66
CA LEU A 59 -21.22 -13.63 16.41
C LEU A 59 -21.24 -13.11 17.86
N LEU A 60 -21.75 -11.91 18.07
CA LEU A 60 -21.81 -11.25 19.39
C LEU A 60 -23.05 -11.60 20.22
N LEU A 61 -23.95 -12.45 19.70
CA LEU A 61 -25.21 -12.88 20.35
C LEU A 61 -26.10 -11.72 20.82
N ASN A 62 -26.11 -10.59 20.10
CA ASN A 62 -26.87 -9.42 20.51
C ASN A 62 -28.17 -9.29 19.68
N GLU A 63 -29.33 -9.47 20.34
CA GLU A 63 -30.65 -9.51 19.72
C GLU A 63 -31.28 -8.12 19.48
N GLU A 64 -30.69 -7.03 20.00
CA GLU A 64 -31.35 -5.72 20.07
C GLU A 64 -31.46 -4.97 18.72
N LEU A 65 -30.71 -5.35 17.67
CA LEU A 65 -30.72 -4.61 16.40
C LEU A 65 -31.69 -5.10 15.32
N SER A 66 -32.41 -6.20 15.57
CA SER A 66 -33.38 -6.77 14.60
C SER A 66 -34.56 -5.84 14.23
N LYS A 67 -34.71 -4.68 14.89
CA LYS A 67 -35.86 -3.78 14.76
C LYS A 67 -35.71 -2.62 13.76
N LYS A 68 -34.57 -2.48 13.06
CA LYS A 68 -34.30 -1.30 12.21
C LYS A 68 -34.06 -1.58 10.72
N TRP A 69 -34.21 -2.81 10.25
CA TRP A 69 -33.84 -3.17 8.88
C TRP A 69 -34.98 -2.95 7.88
N THR A 70 -34.63 -2.49 6.68
CA THR A 70 -35.58 -2.38 5.56
C THR A 70 -36.01 -3.78 5.09
N PRO A 71 -37.12 -3.90 4.33
CA PRO A 71 -37.53 -5.17 3.75
C PRO A 71 -36.44 -5.84 2.92
N GLU A 72 -35.73 -5.06 2.10
CA GLU A 72 -34.66 -5.55 1.20
C GLU A 72 -33.46 -6.06 1.98
N GLN A 73 -33.06 -5.35 3.05
CA GLN A 73 -32.00 -5.79 3.95
C GLN A 73 -32.39 -7.12 4.61
N ARG A 74 -33.62 -7.23 5.12
CA ARG A 74 -34.10 -8.45 5.77
C ARG A 74 -34.09 -9.64 4.81
N GLU A 75 -34.52 -9.44 3.57
CA GLU A 75 -34.49 -10.46 2.53
C GLU A 75 -33.05 -10.93 2.24
N ALA A 76 -32.11 -10.00 2.05
CA ALA A 76 -30.70 -10.31 1.83
C ALA A 76 -30.10 -11.16 2.97
N MET A 77 -30.44 -10.83 4.21
CA MET A 77 -29.95 -11.56 5.39
C MET A 77 -30.62 -12.94 5.55
N ASP A 78 -31.89 -13.08 5.17
CA ASP A 78 -32.59 -14.38 5.17
C ASP A 78 -32.00 -15.32 4.11
N GLN A 79 -31.70 -14.79 2.92
CA GLN A 79 -30.98 -15.50 1.85
C GLN A 79 -29.59 -15.97 2.30
N CYS A 80 -28.92 -15.23 3.19
CA CYS A 80 -27.65 -15.62 3.79
C CYS A 80 -27.79 -16.49 5.04
N GLY A 81 -28.99 -16.98 5.39
CA GLY A 81 -29.21 -17.81 6.57
C GLY A 81 -29.00 -17.08 7.93
N LEU A 82 -28.91 -15.75 7.94
CA LEU A 82 -28.58 -14.96 9.14
C LEU A 82 -29.81 -14.65 10.01
N VAL A 83 -31.03 -14.67 9.43
CA VAL A 83 -32.29 -14.29 10.11
C VAL A 83 -33.14 -15.51 10.52
N SER A 84 -32.62 -16.74 10.38
CA SER A 84 -33.43 -17.94 10.63
C SER A 84 -34.08 -17.92 12.03
N ASN A 85 -35.40 -18.16 12.04
CA ASN A 85 -36.26 -18.26 13.23
C ASN A 85 -36.00 -19.51 14.06
N ASP A 86 -35.16 -20.43 13.56
CA ASP A 86 -34.68 -21.53 14.37
C ASP A 86 -33.80 -20.99 15.50
N LYS A 87 -34.19 -21.25 16.74
CA LYS A 87 -33.44 -20.88 17.96
C LYS A 87 -32.01 -21.44 18.03
N ARG A 88 -31.62 -22.25 17.04
CA ARG A 88 -30.26 -22.68 16.80
C ARG A 88 -29.69 -21.62 15.84
N GLY A 89 -28.88 -20.68 16.36
CA GLY A 89 -28.20 -19.67 15.55
C GLY A 89 -27.33 -20.28 14.44
N ILE A 90 -26.44 -19.47 13.83
CA ILE A 90 -25.51 -19.95 12.79
C ILE A 90 -24.85 -21.25 13.27
N THR A 91 -25.25 -22.39 12.68
CA THR A 91 -24.82 -23.72 13.15
C THR A 91 -23.38 -24.02 12.75
N ASP A 92 -22.83 -23.23 11.83
CA ASP A 92 -21.48 -23.36 11.30
C ASP A 92 -20.82 -22.01 11.11
N VAL A 93 -20.53 -21.34 12.23
CA VAL A 93 -19.79 -20.08 12.26
C VAL A 93 -18.45 -20.20 11.53
N GLY A 94 -17.80 -21.38 11.60
CA GLY A 94 -16.52 -21.65 10.96
C GLY A 94 -16.57 -21.47 9.44
N ALA A 95 -17.62 -21.97 8.78
CA ALA A 95 -17.79 -21.79 7.34
C ALA A 95 -17.94 -20.32 6.93
N TYR A 96 -18.72 -19.53 7.68
CA TYR A 96 -18.89 -18.10 7.39
C TYR A 96 -17.58 -17.31 7.64
N VAL A 97 -16.84 -17.61 8.71
CA VAL A 97 -15.51 -17.01 8.96
C VAL A 97 -14.55 -17.34 7.81
N ALA A 98 -14.56 -18.57 7.32
CA ALA A 98 -13.71 -19.00 6.21
C ALA A 98 -14.04 -18.22 4.93
N VAL A 99 -15.33 -18.09 4.58
CA VAL A 99 -15.79 -17.30 3.43
C VAL A 99 -15.37 -15.84 3.56
N GLN A 100 -15.61 -15.23 4.74
CA GLN A 100 -15.26 -13.83 4.99
C GLN A 100 -13.75 -13.60 4.80
N ASN A 101 -12.91 -14.45 5.40
CA ASN A 101 -11.46 -14.34 5.29
C ASN A 101 -10.96 -14.56 3.86
N GLU A 102 -11.56 -15.51 3.13
CA GLU A 102 -11.21 -15.79 1.75
C GLU A 102 -11.53 -14.59 0.84
N GLU A 103 -12.73 -14.02 0.94
CA GLU A 103 -13.12 -12.85 0.13
C GLU A 103 -12.33 -11.60 0.53
N ARG A 104 -12.05 -11.39 1.83
CA ARG A 104 -11.17 -10.30 2.27
C ARG A 104 -9.78 -10.42 1.68
N ALA A 105 -9.19 -11.62 1.71
CA ALA A 105 -7.88 -11.88 1.13
C ALA A 105 -7.89 -11.73 -0.40
N ARG A 106 -8.94 -12.22 -1.07
CA ARG A 106 -9.14 -12.08 -2.53
C ARG A 106 -9.23 -10.60 -2.92
N ALA A 107 -10.06 -9.81 -2.24
CA ALA A 107 -10.21 -8.38 -2.51
C ALA A 107 -8.90 -7.61 -2.27
N HIS A 108 -8.19 -7.90 -1.18
CA HIS A 108 -6.88 -7.32 -0.92
C HIS A 108 -5.87 -7.66 -2.03
N ARG A 109 -5.77 -8.93 -2.43
CA ARG A 109 -4.90 -9.36 -3.53
C ARG A 109 -5.24 -8.67 -4.85
N SER A 110 -6.52 -8.62 -5.21
CA SER A 110 -7.00 -7.93 -6.41
C SER A 110 -6.60 -6.45 -6.40
N GLN A 111 -6.74 -5.78 -5.25
CA GLN A 111 -6.34 -4.38 -5.12
C GLN A 111 -4.82 -4.17 -5.18
N MET A 112 -4.03 -5.05 -4.56
CA MET A 112 -2.57 -4.99 -4.67
C MET A 112 -2.08 -5.22 -6.09
N TRP A 113 -2.73 -6.14 -6.83
CA TRP A 113 -2.45 -6.38 -8.23
C TRP A 113 -2.71 -5.13 -9.08
N ARG A 114 -3.89 -4.51 -8.96
CA ARG A 114 -4.24 -3.27 -9.68
C ARG A 114 -3.28 -2.13 -9.38
N ARG A 115 -2.90 -1.97 -8.10
CA ARG A 115 -1.90 -0.98 -7.68
C ARG A 115 -0.54 -1.23 -8.33
N THR A 116 -0.12 -2.50 -8.38
CA THR A 116 1.13 -2.91 -9.03
C THR A 116 1.12 -2.61 -10.53
N GLU A 117 0.04 -2.95 -11.23
CA GLU A 117 -0.12 -2.68 -12.65
C GLU A 117 -0.14 -1.17 -12.95
N SER A 118 -0.87 -0.40 -12.14
CA SER A 118 -0.91 1.06 -12.24
C SER A 118 0.48 1.67 -12.04
N LEU A 119 1.20 1.27 -10.99
CA LEU A 119 2.56 1.73 -10.73
C LEU A 119 3.51 1.38 -11.88
N GLN A 120 3.47 0.17 -12.41
CA GLN A 120 4.31 -0.25 -13.54
C GLN A 120 4.04 0.61 -14.78
N THR A 121 2.76 0.87 -15.08
CA THR A 121 2.35 1.72 -16.20
C THR A 121 2.86 3.16 -16.01
N THR A 122 2.74 3.70 -14.80
CA THR A 122 3.23 5.04 -14.47
C THR A 122 4.75 5.11 -14.55
N LEU A 123 5.49 4.11 -14.06
CA LEU A 123 6.95 4.03 -14.17
C LEU A 123 7.42 3.99 -15.64
N GLN A 124 6.78 3.18 -16.48
CA GLN A 124 7.08 3.12 -17.92
C GLN A 124 6.83 4.46 -18.61
N THR A 125 5.70 5.09 -18.29
CA THR A 125 5.34 6.42 -18.81
C THR A 125 6.30 7.50 -18.30
N PHE A 126 6.75 7.40 -17.06
CA PHE A 126 7.70 8.33 -16.46
C PHE A 126 9.07 8.23 -17.13
N HIS A 127 9.61 7.01 -17.27
CA HIS A 127 10.92 6.78 -17.89
C HIS A 127 10.95 7.14 -19.37
N SER A 128 9.83 7.01 -20.09
CA SER A 128 9.75 7.43 -21.51
C SER A 128 9.70 8.96 -21.68
N LYS A 129 9.24 9.71 -20.66
CA LYS A 129 9.09 11.17 -20.71
C LYS A 129 10.25 11.94 -20.09
N ASN A 130 10.90 11.41 -19.05
CA ASN A 130 11.90 12.13 -18.27
C ASN A 130 13.34 11.67 -18.58
N ILE A 131 14.03 12.45 -19.42
CA ILE A 131 15.47 12.29 -19.75
C ILE A 131 16.26 13.53 -19.30
N HIS A 132 15.83 14.23 -18.25
CA HIS A 132 16.51 15.46 -17.81
C HIS A 132 17.15 15.26 -16.44
N SER A 133 18.45 15.55 -16.35
CA SER A 133 19.14 15.63 -15.06
C SER A 133 18.61 16.87 -14.34
N ALA A 134 17.98 16.69 -13.18
CA ALA A 134 17.49 17.81 -12.39
C ALA A 134 18.67 18.66 -11.90
N THR A 135 18.56 19.99 -12.06
CA THR A 135 19.48 20.91 -11.41
C THR A 135 19.18 21.00 -9.91
N PHE A 136 20.11 21.53 -9.11
CA PHE A 136 19.86 21.77 -7.69
C PHE A 136 18.60 22.63 -7.45
N SER A 137 18.41 23.67 -8.27
CA SER A 137 17.25 24.56 -8.22
C SER A 137 15.94 23.82 -8.54
N ASP A 138 15.96 22.90 -9.50
CA ASP A 138 14.80 22.07 -9.83
C ASP A 138 14.45 21.15 -8.66
N ALA A 139 15.44 20.48 -8.07
CA ALA A 139 15.22 19.59 -6.93
C ALA A 139 14.58 20.32 -5.75
N ILE A 140 15.06 21.52 -5.40
CA ILE A 140 14.46 22.36 -4.35
C ILE A 140 13.02 22.74 -4.71
N ARG A 141 12.76 23.15 -5.96
CA ARG A 141 11.41 23.50 -6.44
C ARG A 141 10.46 22.31 -6.29
N HIS A 142 10.86 21.12 -6.73
CA HIS A 142 10.05 19.91 -6.63
C HIS A 142 9.79 19.50 -5.18
N ILE A 143 10.80 19.56 -4.29
CA ILE A 143 10.60 19.32 -2.84
C ILE A 143 9.55 20.25 -2.28
N ARG A 144 9.68 21.57 -2.51
CA ARG A 144 8.73 22.57 -1.98
C ARG A 144 7.32 22.34 -2.48
N GLN A 145 7.17 22.13 -3.79
CA GLN A 145 5.86 21.88 -4.41
C GLN A 145 5.20 20.64 -3.82
N PHE A 146 5.94 19.52 -3.70
CA PHE A 146 5.42 18.28 -3.14
C PHE A 146 5.06 18.42 -1.66
N CYS A 147 5.90 19.09 -0.85
CA CYS A 147 5.62 19.28 0.57
C CYS A 147 4.41 20.21 0.79
N GLN A 148 4.28 21.29 0.02
CA GLN A 148 3.16 22.22 0.13
C GLN A 148 1.83 21.55 -0.23
N SER A 149 1.80 20.70 -1.25
CA SER A 149 0.57 20.04 -1.69
C SER A 149 0.23 18.79 -0.87
N ARG A 150 1.22 18.10 -0.29
CA ARG A 150 1.02 16.75 0.29
C ARG A 150 1.36 16.58 1.76
N ALA A 151 2.22 17.42 2.36
CA ALA A 151 2.63 17.23 3.75
C ALA A 151 1.63 17.79 4.77
N ALA A 152 0.70 18.65 4.33
CA ALA A 152 -0.33 19.24 5.20
C ALA A 152 -1.56 18.34 5.40
N ASP A 153 -1.78 17.35 4.54
CA ASP A 153 -2.96 16.49 4.56
C ASP A 153 -2.70 15.20 5.33
N LYS A 154 -3.22 15.12 6.55
CA LYS A 154 -3.06 13.98 7.45
C LYS A 154 -3.63 12.67 6.91
N HIS A 155 -4.50 12.73 5.90
CA HIS A 155 -5.10 11.55 5.29
C HIS A 155 -4.18 10.91 4.23
N GLN A 156 -3.05 11.54 3.90
CA GLN A 156 -2.11 11.08 2.89
C GLN A 156 -0.99 10.20 3.47
N VAL A 157 -1.35 9.07 4.09
CA VAL A 157 -0.38 8.17 4.77
C VAL A 157 0.80 7.79 3.87
N GLY A 158 0.57 7.58 2.56
CA GLY A 158 1.63 7.29 1.59
C GLY A 158 2.66 8.41 1.42
N SER A 159 2.24 9.69 1.36
CA SER A 159 3.18 10.81 1.21
C SER A 159 4.00 11.02 2.48
N HIS A 160 3.36 10.87 3.65
CA HIS A 160 4.06 10.94 4.93
C HIS A 160 5.12 9.86 5.05
N SER A 161 4.80 8.63 4.63
CA SER A 161 5.74 7.50 4.65
C SER A 161 6.92 7.74 3.70
N LEU A 162 6.64 8.24 2.50
CA LEU A 162 7.66 8.59 1.50
C LEU A 162 8.59 9.69 2.00
N LEU A 163 8.04 10.79 2.53
CA LEU A 163 8.79 11.92 3.05
C LEU A 163 9.64 11.52 4.26
N ALA A 164 9.09 10.72 5.18
CA ALA A 164 9.84 10.19 6.31
C ALA A 164 11.03 9.33 5.85
N GLY A 165 10.83 8.53 4.78
CA GLY A 165 11.89 7.76 4.12
C GLY A 165 12.99 8.63 3.54
N LEU A 166 12.62 9.68 2.79
CA LEU A 166 13.57 10.66 2.24
C LEU A 166 14.37 11.39 3.33
N ILE A 167 13.70 11.85 4.40
CA ILE A 167 14.37 12.50 5.53
C ILE A 167 15.36 11.54 6.18
N SER A 168 14.97 10.28 6.38
CA SER A 168 15.83 9.25 6.98
C SER A 168 17.04 8.95 6.09
N LEU A 169 16.84 8.82 4.78
CA LEU A 169 17.89 8.63 3.78
C LEU A 169 18.93 9.74 3.84
N LEU A 170 18.49 11.00 3.79
CA LEU A 170 19.38 12.16 3.79
C LEU A 170 20.13 12.31 5.11
N ASN A 171 19.46 12.10 6.25
CA ASN A 171 20.11 12.13 7.56
C ASN A 171 21.17 11.04 7.70
N GLN A 172 20.85 9.81 7.28
CA GLN A 172 21.82 8.70 7.31
C GLN A 172 23.01 8.98 6.40
N GLN A 173 22.79 9.57 5.22
CA GLN A 173 23.88 9.93 4.32
C GLN A 173 24.79 11.02 4.92
N LEU A 174 24.22 12.04 5.58
CA LEU A 174 25.00 13.09 6.22
C LEU A 174 25.82 12.59 7.42
N GLN A 175 25.37 11.52 8.07
CA GLN A 175 26.14 10.83 9.12
C GLN A 175 27.31 9.99 8.54
N GLN A 176 27.29 9.67 7.24
CA GLN A 176 28.42 8.99 6.61
C GLN A 176 29.54 10.00 6.33
N LEU A 177 30.59 9.94 7.13
CA LEU A 177 31.76 10.81 6.99
C LEU A 177 32.64 10.45 5.77
N SER A 178 32.57 9.23 5.25
CA SER A 178 33.39 8.80 4.11
C SER A 178 32.72 9.09 2.77
N SER A 179 33.43 9.77 1.86
CA SER A 179 32.98 10.06 0.48
C SER A 179 32.79 8.82 -0.40
N GLN A 180 33.25 7.65 0.03
CA GLN A 180 33.17 6.37 -0.69
C GLN A 180 31.95 5.51 -0.32
N LYS A 181 31.07 6.00 0.56
CA LYS A 181 29.87 5.28 0.98
C LYS A 181 28.61 6.05 0.62
N MET A 182 27.62 5.34 0.12
CA MET A 182 26.31 5.87 -0.23
C MET A 182 25.23 5.08 0.48
N VAL A 183 24.17 5.77 0.87
CA VAL A 183 22.99 5.13 1.42
C VAL A 183 22.04 4.80 0.27
N GLN A 184 21.70 3.52 0.16
CA GLN A 184 20.66 2.97 -0.71
C GLN A 184 19.38 2.81 0.11
N TRP A 185 18.25 3.16 -0.49
CA TRP A 185 16.93 2.99 0.07
C TRP A 185 16.08 2.09 -0.82
N THR A 186 15.60 0.98 -0.25
CA THR A 186 14.70 0.04 -0.93
C THR A 186 13.37 0.00 -0.21
N PHE A 187 12.28 0.31 -0.90
CA PHE A 187 10.93 0.32 -0.31
C PHE A 187 9.89 -0.31 -1.24
N ASP A 188 8.72 -0.64 -0.69
CA ASP A 188 7.59 -1.16 -1.46
C ASP A 188 6.93 -0.02 -2.26
N GLY A 189 6.92 -0.17 -3.58
CA GLY A 189 6.33 0.80 -4.50
C GLY A 189 4.84 1.03 -4.27
N CYS A 190 4.13 0.12 -3.60
CA CYS A 190 2.74 0.32 -3.20
C CYS A 190 2.53 1.61 -2.38
N VAL A 191 3.54 2.11 -1.66
CA VAL A 191 3.50 3.41 -0.95
C VAL A 191 3.16 4.58 -1.89
N LEU A 192 3.57 4.50 -3.16
CA LEU A 192 3.26 5.51 -4.18
C LEU A 192 1.80 5.41 -4.67
N THR A 193 1.14 4.28 -4.46
CA THR A 193 -0.22 4.02 -4.94
C THR A 193 -1.30 4.24 -3.88
N GLU A 194 -0.92 4.56 -2.63
CA GLU A 194 -1.87 4.68 -1.52
C GLU A 194 -2.79 5.90 -1.58
N GLN A 195 -2.55 6.86 -2.49
CA GLN A 195 -3.35 8.09 -2.61
C GLN A 195 -4.60 7.99 -3.51
N ASP A 196 -4.98 6.80 -3.98
CA ASP A 196 -6.02 6.60 -5.01
C ASP A 196 -7.48 6.89 -4.57
N ARG A 197 -7.69 7.73 -3.55
CA ARG A 197 -9.04 8.13 -3.08
C ARG A 197 -9.54 9.43 -3.67
N VAL A 198 -8.67 10.24 -4.27
CA VAL A 198 -9.03 11.54 -4.86
C VAL A 198 -8.55 11.55 -6.30
N LYS A 199 -9.38 12.09 -7.23
CA LYS A 199 -9.20 12.21 -8.70
C LYS A 199 -7.91 12.92 -9.17
N ASN A 200 -6.89 13.02 -8.33
CA ASN A 200 -5.63 13.66 -8.65
C ASN A 200 -4.62 12.59 -9.09
N ASP A 201 -4.73 12.20 -10.35
CA ASP A 201 -3.90 11.18 -11.02
C ASP A 201 -2.38 11.52 -11.03
N ASN A 202 -2.00 12.71 -10.57
CA ASN A 202 -0.63 13.20 -10.61
C ASN A 202 0.23 12.83 -9.39
N TYR A 203 -0.34 12.31 -8.29
CA TYR A 203 0.48 12.04 -7.08
C TYR A 203 1.66 11.11 -7.37
N MET A 204 1.42 9.98 -8.03
CA MET A 204 2.48 9.04 -8.37
C MET A 204 3.56 9.69 -9.23
N PHE A 205 3.16 10.49 -10.22
CA PHE A 205 4.10 11.23 -11.07
C PHE A 205 4.90 12.24 -10.27
N GLU A 206 4.27 13.08 -9.45
CA GLU A 206 4.92 14.07 -8.60
C GLU A 206 5.91 13.40 -7.62
N ALA A 207 5.54 12.26 -7.05
CA ALA A 207 6.41 11.48 -6.17
C ALA A 207 7.62 10.91 -6.91
N LEU A 208 7.41 10.36 -8.11
CA LEU A 208 8.50 9.86 -8.96
C LEU A 208 9.41 11.01 -9.44
N GLU A 209 8.86 12.17 -9.78
CA GLU A 209 9.65 13.37 -10.11
C GLU A 209 10.53 13.80 -8.94
N LEU A 210 9.96 13.87 -7.73
CA LEU A 210 10.70 14.19 -6.51
C LEU A 210 11.85 13.20 -6.28
N LEU A 211 11.56 11.90 -6.37
CA LEU A 211 12.58 10.85 -6.21
C LEU A 211 13.67 11.00 -7.27
N HIS A 212 13.31 11.14 -8.54
CA HIS A 212 14.26 11.24 -9.65
C HIS A 212 15.09 12.53 -9.64
N CYS A 213 14.58 13.60 -9.01
CA CYS A 213 15.36 14.83 -8.82
C CYS A 213 16.49 14.65 -7.80
N LEU A 214 16.31 13.78 -6.81
CA LEU A 214 17.22 13.63 -5.67
C LEU A 214 18.09 12.37 -5.79
N LEU A 215 17.51 11.32 -6.36
CA LEU A 215 17.99 9.96 -6.29
C LEU A 215 18.19 9.40 -7.71
N ILE A 216 19.10 8.44 -7.81
CA ILE A 216 19.31 7.63 -9.01
C ILE A 216 18.59 6.31 -8.79
N PRO A 217 17.67 5.92 -9.71
CA PRO A 217 17.05 4.61 -9.62
C PRO A 217 18.14 3.56 -9.81
N LYS A 218 18.22 2.60 -8.90
CA LYS A 218 18.90 1.36 -9.21
C LYS A 218 17.89 0.46 -9.85
N ASN A 219 18.26 -0.06 -11.02
CA ASN A 219 17.61 -1.24 -11.54
C ASN A 219 17.79 -2.33 -10.47
N ASN A 220 16.79 -2.49 -9.62
CA ASN A 220 16.41 -3.84 -9.27
C ASN A 220 16.21 -4.49 -10.63
N ASP A 221 16.91 -5.59 -10.89
CA ASP A 221 16.41 -6.52 -11.86
C ASP A 221 14.96 -6.77 -11.44
N CYS A 222 14.03 -6.05 -12.05
CA CYS A 222 12.70 -6.53 -12.31
C CYS A 222 12.98 -7.75 -13.17
N ARG A 223 13.40 -8.85 -12.52
CA ARG A 223 13.24 -10.19 -13.04
C ARG A 223 11.74 -10.24 -13.26
N ARG A 224 11.34 -9.85 -14.47
CA ARG A 224 10.26 -10.48 -15.19
C ARG A 224 10.51 -11.94 -14.93
N ASN A 225 9.85 -12.48 -13.92
CA ASN A 225 9.44 -13.86 -14.00
C ASN A 225 8.56 -13.85 -15.23
N GLU A 226 9.19 -14.17 -16.36
CA GLU A 226 8.56 -14.49 -17.63
C GLU A 226 7.58 -15.63 -17.31
N GLY A 227 6.36 -15.24 -16.97
CA GLY A 227 5.39 -16.15 -16.40
C GLY A 227 3.97 -15.62 -16.41
N HIS A 228 3.72 -14.41 -16.92
CA HIS A 228 2.36 -14.02 -17.30
C HIS A 228 2.39 -13.13 -18.54
N SER A 229 2.00 -13.76 -19.65
CA SER A 229 1.64 -13.15 -20.91
C SER A 229 0.67 -11.99 -20.68
N LEU A 230 1.14 -10.77 -20.94
CA LEU A 230 0.27 -9.66 -21.27
C LEU A 230 -0.45 -10.02 -22.58
N LEU A 231 -1.77 -9.80 -22.59
CA LEU A 231 -2.66 -9.77 -23.76
C LEU A 231 -3.12 -11.13 -24.28
N ASN A 232 -4.31 -11.55 -23.80
CA ASN A 232 -5.45 -11.86 -24.67
C ASN A 232 -6.74 -11.71 -23.84
N ASN A 233 -7.16 -10.45 -23.63
CA ASN A 233 -8.54 -10.17 -23.27
C ASN A 233 -9.37 -10.25 -24.56
N THR A 234 -9.83 -11.44 -24.88
CA THR A 234 -11.11 -11.58 -25.58
C THR A 234 -12.15 -11.76 -24.50
N GLU A 235 -13.15 -10.88 -24.49
CA GLU A 235 -14.27 -10.85 -23.56
C GLU A 235 -15.16 -12.08 -23.71
N GLU A 236 -14.69 -13.28 -23.38
CA GLU A 236 -15.53 -14.49 -23.39
C GLU A 236 -14.80 -15.66 -22.73
N GLU A 237 -14.80 -15.72 -21.41
CA GLU A 237 -14.73 -17.03 -20.72
C GLU A 237 -15.29 -16.93 -19.29
N LYS A 238 -16.62 -17.02 -19.24
CA LYS A 238 -17.30 -17.65 -18.11
C LYS A 238 -16.86 -19.11 -18.04
N SER A 239 -16.58 -19.56 -16.81
CA SER A 239 -16.56 -20.97 -16.38
C SER A 239 -15.33 -21.82 -16.76
N ALA A 240 -14.30 -21.82 -15.90
CA ALA A 240 -13.67 -23.06 -15.45
C ALA A 240 -12.73 -22.85 -14.24
N LYS A 241 -13.19 -23.32 -13.08
CA LYS A 241 -12.46 -24.07 -12.05
C LYS A 241 -11.16 -23.51 -11.43
N ASP A 242 -11.31 -23.24 -10.14
CA ASP A 242 -10.37 -23.61 -9.07
C ASP A 242 -9.31 -24.64 -9.44
N ALA A 243 -8.05 -24.20 -9.49
CA ALA A 243 -6.89 -25.00 -9.12
C ALA A 243 -5.68 -24.08 -8.85
N GLY A 244 -5.52 -23.67 -7.59
CA GLY A 244 -4.23 -23.80 -6.88
C GLY A 244 -2.99 -23.05 -7.37
N ALA A 245 -3.09 -22.12 -8.30
CA ALA A 245 -2.01 -21.16 -8.54
C ALA A 245 -2.33 -19.88 -7.76
N GLU A 246 -1.99 -19.87 -6.47
CA GLU A 246 -1.74 -18.59 -5.78
C GLU A 246 -0.60 -17.91 -6.53
N ALA A 247 -0.94 -17.13 -7.56
CA ALA A 247 0.01 -16.25 -8.21
C ALA A 247 0.51 -15.29 -7.13
N SER A 248 1.67 -15.63 -6.56
CA SER A 248 2.34 -14.82 -5.55
C SER A 248 2.52 -13.44 -6.16
N ILE A 249 1.74 -12.48 -5.68
CA ILE A 249 1.83 -11.08 -6.12
C ILE A 249 3.25 -10.64 -5.80
N THR A 250 4.05 -10.48 -6.84
CA THR A 250 5.40 -9.98 -6.69
C THR A 250 5.27 -8.47 -6.51
N LEU A 251 5.35 -8.02 -5.27
CA LEU A 251 5.31 -6.59 -4.93
C LEU A 251 6.46 -5.89 -5.64
N VAL A 252 6.16 -4.75 -6.27
CA VAL A 252 7.16 -3.94 -6.97
C VAL A 252 8.00 -3.23 -5.91
N THR A 253 9.22 -3.71 -5.70
CA THR A 253 10.19 -3.04 -4.84
C THR A 253 10.98 -2.03 -5.66
N LEU A 254 11.08 -0.81 -5.14
CA LEU A 254 11.83 0.27 -5.75
C LEU A 254 13.10 0.51 -4.94
N THR A 255 14.24 0.51 -5.62
CA THR A 255 15.53 0.79 -5.01
C THR A 255 16.12 2.06 -5.60
N TRP A 256 16.53 2.95 -4.71
CA TRP A 256 17.08 4.24 -5.06
C TRP A 256 18.37 4.49 -4.30
N GLU A 257 19.31 5.12 -4.96
CA GLU A 257 20.55 5.61 -4.36
C GLU A 257 20.56 7.13 -4.40
N LEU A 258 21.16 7.78 -3.41
CA LEU A 258 21.35 9.23 -3.50
C LEU A 258 22.22 9.58 -4.71
N ASN A 259 21.85 10.61 -5.47
CA ASN A 259 22.70 11.07 -6.56
C ASN A 259 24.09 11.53 -6.02
N PRO A 260 25.21 10.94 -6.52
CA PRO A 260 26.56 11.21 -6.00
C PRO A 260 27.02 12.65 -6.21
N HIS A 261 26.41 13.39 -7.12
CA HIS A 261 26.76 14.79 -7.40
C HIS A 261 26.26 15.77 -6.33
N TRP A 262 25.34 15.34 -5.45
CA TRP A 262 24.91 16.19 -4.35
C TRP A 262 25.99 16.25 -3.27
N SER A 263 26.48 17.46 -2.96
CA SER A 263 27.39 17.71 -1.83
C SER A 263 26.64 17.66 -0.49
N ASN A 264 27.36 17.51 0.62
CA ASN A 264 26.73 17.54 1.96
C ASN A 264 26.02 18.87 2.24
N THR A 265 26.52 19.97 1.69
CA THR A 265 25.86 21.29 1.73
C THR A 265 24.52 21.26 0.99
N ALA A 266 24.46 20.64 -0.20
CA ALA A 266 23.21 20.47 -0.93
C ALA A 266 22.20 19.61 -0.17
N LEU A 267 22.64 18.46 0.39
CA LEU A 267 21.78 17.59 1.19
C LEU A 267 21.19 18.30 2.42
N THR A 268 22.02 19.11 3.10
CA THR A 268 21.58 19.93 4.23
C THR A 268 20.52 20.95 3.80
N LYS A 269 20.64 21.52 2.60
CA LYS A 269 19.61 22.41 2.04
C LYS A 269 18.33 21.64 1.71
N PHE A 270 18.41 20.46 1.09
CA PHE A 270 17.22 19.63 0.83
C PHE A 270 16.47 19.26 2.12
N LEU A 271 17.20 18.85 3.17
CA LEU A 271 16.62 18.54 4.48
C LEU A 271 15.88 19.73 5.11
N LYS A 272 16.34 20.97 4.89
CA LYS A 272 15.67 22.17 5.40
C LYS A 272 14.34 22.46 4.70
N GLU A 273 14.17 21.98 3.47
CA GLU A 273 12.93 22.16 2.70
C GLU A 273 11.90 21.06 2.98
N LEU A 274 12.33 19.91 3.48
CA LEU A 274 11.45 18.82 3.90
C LEU A 274 10.77 19.16 5.24
N PRO A 275 9.55 18.63 5.50
CA PRO A 275 8.89 18.78 6.79
C PRO A 275 9.72 18.12 7.90
N ARG A 276 9.49 18.53 9.15
CA ARG A 276 10.13 17.84 10.27
C ARG A 276 9.52 16.45 10.43
N LEU A 277 10.32 15.49 10.85
CA LEU A 277 9.84 14.13 11.10
C LEU A 277 8.71 14.09 12.14
N SER A 278 8.71 15.01 13.11
CA SER A 278 7.63 15.19 14.10
C SER A 278 6.28 15.58 13.51
N ASP A 279 6.30 16.19 12.32
CA ASP A 279 5.11 16.71 11.65
C ASP A 279 4.48 15.63 10.74
N LEU A 280 5.16 14.49 10.59
CA LEU A 280 4.70 13.38 9.77
C LEU A 280 3.96 12.33 10.60
N HIS A 281 2.80 11.88 10.12
CA HIS A 281 1.95 10.88 10.76
C HIS A 281 2.31 9.43 10.40
N ALA A 282 3.41 9.21 9.68
CA ALA A 282 3.85 7.88 9.27
C ALA A 282 5.34 7.69 9.49
N ARG A 283 5.74 6.44 9.65
CA ARG A 283 7.15 6.04 9.78
C ARG A 283 7.79 5.93 8.39
N PRO A 284 9.12 6.06 8.26
CA PRO A 284 9.80 5.71 7.03
C PRO A 284 9.49 4.25 6.67
N THR A 285 9.15 4.01 5.41
CA THR A 285 8.97 2.66 4.87
C THR A 285 10.25 2.19 4.18
N GLY A 286 10.44 0.87 4.09
CA GLY A 286 11.59 0.27 3.41
C GLY A 286 12.80 0.03 4.31
N THR A 287 13.92 -0.29 3.67
CA THR A 287 15.20 -0.64 4.28
C THR A 287 16.30 0.25 3.74
N PHE A 288 17.26 0.57 4.60
CA PHE A 288 18.42 1.38 4.24
C PHE A 288 19.67 0.50 4.29
N GLN A 289 20.51 0.61 3.28
CA GLN A 289 21.76 -0.14 3.16
C GLN A 289 22.89 0.82 2.82
N ILE A 290 24.06 0.65 3.44
CA ILE A 290 25.24 1.42 3.11
C ILE A 290 26.05 0.64 2.08
N VAL A 291 26.21 1.20 0.89
CA VAL A 291 26.91 0.60 -0.24
C VAL A 291 28.19 1.36 -0.55
N SER A 292 29.22 0.64 -0.99
CA SER A 292 30.47 1.24 -1.46
C SER A 292 30.31 1.77 -2.88
N VAL A 293 30.74 2.99 -3.13
CA VAL A 293 30.68 3.63 -4.45
C VAL A 293 32.05 3.56 -5.11
N SER A 294 32.11 3.06 -6.34
CA SER A 294 33.35 2.99 -7.12
C SER A 294 33.87 4.38 -7.52
N GLN A 295 32.96 5.35 -7.69
CA GLN A 295 33.26 6.75 -7.90
C GLN A 295 32.83 7.52 -6.65
N GLY A 296 33.80 8.08 -5.92
CA GLY A 296 33.52 8.91 -4.74
C GLY A 296 32.60 10.09 -5.09
N ARG A 297 31.87 10.60 -4.10
CA ARG A 297 30.99 11.77 -4.30
C ARG A 297 31.82 12.99 -4.72
N SER A 298 31.54 13.54 -5.89
CA SER A 298 32.20 14.74 -6.42
C SER A 298 31.45 15.99 -5.97
N ASN A 299 32.09 16.92 -5.27
CA ASN A 299 31.52 18.23 -5.01
C ASN A 299 31.39 18.99 -6.34
N MET A 300 30.17 19.16 -6.86
CA MET A 300 29.92 19.95 -8.08
C MET A 300 30.07 21.46 -7.89
N ASP A 301 30.11 21.94 -6.64
CA ASP A 301 30.60 23.27 -6.35
C ASP A 301 32.13 23.15 -6.25
N GLY A 302 32.82 23.54 -7.32
CA GLY A 302 34.28 23.58 -7.40
C GLY A 302 34.89 24.60 -6.42
N GLY A 303 34.85 24.28 -5.13
CA GLY A 303 35.73 24.79 -4.12
C GLY A 303 36.60 23.63 -3.67
N ASP A 304 37.90 23.75 -3.88
CA ASP A 304 38.89 22.94 -3.18
C ASP A 304 38.64 23.10 -1.67
N ASP A 305 37.96 22.11 -1.07
CA ASP A 305 37.90 21.99 0.38
C ASP A 305 39.27 21.48 0.83
N ASP A 306 40.18 22.44 1.01
CA ASP A 306 41.45 22.25 1.69
C ASP A 306 41.21 21.46 2.99
N GLU A 307 41.96 20.38 3.10
CA GLU A 307 41.98 19.41 4.19
C GLU A 307 42.57 19.99 5.50
N SER A 308 42.33 21.27 5.78
CA SER A 308 42.91 22.00 6.92
C SER A 308 41.85 22.75 7.73
N SER A 309 40.92 22.01 8.34
CA SER A 309 40.31 22.44 9.62
C SER A 309 39.76 21.25 10.41
N LEU A 310 40.63 20.27 10.65
CA LEU A 310 40.55 19.48 11.88
C LEU A 310 40.87 20.42 13.05
N ASN A 311 39.85 20.82 13.81
CA ASN A 311 39.85 20.75 15.28
C ASN A 311 38.49 21.18 15.85
N ASP A 312 38.06 20.40 16.85
CA ASP A 312 37.09 20.71 17.89
C ASP A 312 35.61 20.85 17.51
N VAL A 313 34.90 19.71 17.49
CA VAL A 313 33.80 19.53 18.45
C VAL A 313 33.86 18.13 19.06
N SER A 314 34.23 18.15 20.33
CA SER A 314 34.24 17.06 21.31
C SER A 314 33.10 16.05 21.15
N CYS A 315 33.53 14.80 21.15
CA CYS A 315 32.79 13.61 21.57
C CYS A 315 31.86 13.91 22.76
N MET A 316 30.57 13.55 22.63
CA MET A 316 29.73 13.25 23.79
C MET A 316 29.04 11.92 23.53
N GLU A 317 29.76 10.88 23.96
CA GLU A 317 29.27 9.53 24.23
C GLU A 317 28.27 9.57 25.39
N CYS A 318 27.14 8.86 25.26
CA CYS A 318 26.18 8.36 26.28
C CYS A 318 24.73 8.55 25.81
N MET A 319 23.77 7.62 25.89
CA MET A 319 23.74 6.22 26.32
C MET A 319 22.51 5.57 25.66
N LEU A 320 22.64 4.28 25.37
CA LEU A 320 21.64 3.20 25.44
C LEU A 320 20.19 3.59 25.73
N THR A 321 19.27 3.13 24.88
CA THR A 321 18.22 2.20 25.33
C THR A 321 17.77 1.29 24.19
N ARG A 322 18.14 0.01 24.34
CA ARG A 322 17.44 -1.13 23.73
C ARG A 322 15.99 -1.10 24.22
N SER A 323 15.03 -1.16 23.31
CA SER A 323 13.68 -1.64 23.60
C SER A 323 13.27 -2.64 22.53
N THR A 324 13.66 -3.89 22.76
CA THR A 324 12.81 -5.05 22.48
C THR A 324 11.45 -4.87 23.16
N CYS A 325 10.35 -4.98 22.41
CA CYS A 325 9.03 -5.43 22.87
C CYS A 325 8.26 -5.88 21.62
N ILE A 326 8.23 -7.18 21.32
CA ILE A 326 7.28 -8.17 21.84
C ILE A 326 5.91 -8.02 21.17
N ILE A 327 5.66 -8.99 20.29
CA ILE A 327 4.36 -9.40 19.80
C ILE A 327 3.55 -9.90 21.00
N GLN A 328 2.39 -9.31 21.26
CA GLN A 328 1.19 -9.97 21.76
C GLN A 328 -0.04 -9.24 21.23
#